data_AF-A0A969FFK2-F1
#
_entry.id   AF-A0A969FFK2-F1
#
_cell.length_a   1.000
_cell.length_b   1.000
_cell.length_c   1.000
_cell.angle_alpha   90.00
_cell.angle_beta   90.00
_cell.angle_gamma   90.00
#
_symmetry.space_group_name_H-M   'P 1'
#
loop_
_entity.id
_entity.type
_entity.pdbx_description
1 polymer ?
#
loop_
_entity_poly.entity_id
_entity_poly.type
_entity_poly.pdbx_seq_one_letter_code
_entity_poly.pdbx_strand_id
1 'polypeptide(L)'
;ANPNFWTLGDDDYPALLRESPLPPPILHYLGEPQPEDLTGQRPSVAIVGTRRYSDYGKYWTQRLTTALVKQGVTIISGMAEGIDTIAHETCLSHDGRTIAVFGTGVNVVYPKFNQKLYAAIRERGLILSEYPVNTPPHSQHFPARNRIVAAISRATIIIEAPERSGALITARLANDYGREVFAIPRDLEKPKSSGCNRLIADGAAQLILQEQHLLDFLSTLPGLDHQRVTTTSKSQTEAFQYREIPADLQKPLRHVLEAIPYEPISVDQLATRVDLTDGELLAALSQLELMDWIVQLPGGMRYQRC
;
A
#
# COMPACT_ATOMS: atom_id res chain seq x y z
N ALA A 1 -10.51 -11.20 28.18
CA ALA A 1 -9.66 -10.05 27.80
C ALA A 1 -8.70 -10.53 26.71
N ASN A 2 -8.38 -9.70 25.71
CA ASN A 2 -7.26 -9.98 24.82
C ASN A 2 -6.07 -9.14 25.31
N PRO A 3 -5.00 -9.74 25.82
CA PRO A 3 -3.83 -9.00 26.27
C PRO A 3 -2.91 -8.58 25.11
N ASN A 4 -3.14 -9.11 23.90
CA ASN A 4 -2.21 -8.99 22.78
C ASN A 4 -2.44 -7.70 21.98
N PHE A 5 -1.41 -6.87 21.93
CA PHE A 5 -1.33 -5.68 21.08
C PHE A 5 0.13 -5.34 20.78
N TRP A 6 0.33 -4.59 19.70
CA TRP A 6 1.59 -3.92 19.40
C TRP A 6 1.43 -2.41 19.50
N THR A 7 2.53 -1.74 19.81
CA THR A 7 2.73 -0.30 19.68
C THR A 7 3.69 -0.01 18.53
N LEU A 8 3.72 1.24 18.04
CA LEU A 8 4.64 1.62 16.96
C LEU A 8 6.13 1.39 17.28
N GLY A 9 6.48 1.37 18.57
CA GLY A 9 7.84 1.13 19.04
C GLY A 9 8.22 -0.35 19.13
N ASP A 10 7.28 -1.27 18.95
CA ASP A 10 7.57 -2.69 18.98
C ASP A 10 8.20 -3.13 17.65
N ASP A 11 9.25 -3.94 17.71
CA ASP A 11 9.92 -4.48 16.52
C ASP A 11 8.95 -5.30 15.65
N ASP A 12 8.05 -6.04 16.29
CA ASP A 12 7.02 -6.89 15.68
C ASP A 12 5.83 -6.10 15.07
N TYR A 13 5.80 -4.77 15.20
CA TYR A 13 4.76 -3.98 14.55
C TYR A 13 4.89 -4.10 13.01
N PRO A 14 3.81 -4.38 12.25
CA PRO A 14 3.92 -4.64 10.80
C PRO A 14 4.62 -3.50 10.06
N ALA A 15 5.72 -3.82 9.37
CA ALA A 15 6.61 -2.85 8.75
C ALA A 15 5.90 -1.98 7.70
N LEU A 16 5.13 -2.61 6.81
CA LEU A 16 4.33 -1.90 5.79
C LEU A 16 3.30 -0.96 6.39
N LEU A 17 2.74 -1.31 7.56
CA LEU A 17 1.81 -0.44 8.26
C LEU A 17 2.55 0.75 8.88
N ARG A 18 3.71 0.51 9.49
CA ARG A 18 4.56 1.54 10.13
C ARG A 18 4.95 2.63 9.13
N GLU A 19 5.20 2.26 7.88
CA GLU A 19 5.54 3.16 6.78
C GLU A 19 4.35 3.93 6.20
N SER A 20 3.11 3.55 6.55
CA SER A 20 1.93 4.24 6.03
C SER A 20 1.79 5.64 6.63
N PRO A 21 1.11 6.59 5.94
CA PRO A 21 0.95 7.96 6.42
C PRO A 21 0.24 8.10 7.77
N LEU A 22 -0.63 7.14 8.12
CA LEU A 22 -1.44 7.16 9.33
C LEU A 22 -1.40 5.77 9.98
N PRO A 23 -0.29 5.37 10.62
CA PRO A 23 -0.20 4.08 11.28
C PRO A 23 -0.92 4.14 12.63
N PRO A 24 -1.77 3.16 13.00
CA PRO A 24 -2.43 3.16 14.31
C PRO A 24 -1.39 3.03 15.43
N PRO A 25 -1.41 3.89 16.47
CA PRO A 25 -0.43 3.86 17.56
C PRO A 25 -0.47 2.56 18.37
N ILE A 26 -1.65 1.92 18.42
CA ILE A 26 -1.89 0.63 19.06
C ILE A 26 -2.61 -0.26 18.06
N LEU A 27 -2.12 -1.49 17.88
CA LEU A 27 -2.73 -2.50 17.03
C LEU A 27 -2.97 -3.78 17.84
N HIS A 28 -4.24 -4.06 18.14
CA HIS A 28 -4.64 -5.31 18.78
C HIS A 28 -4.62 -6.46 17.79
N TYR A 29 -4.23 -7.65 18.25
CA TYR A 29 -4.25 -8.84 17.42
C TYR A 29 -4.75 -10.11 18.12
N LEU A 30 -5.25 -11.07 17.35
CA LEU A 30 -5.57 -12.44 17.77
C LEU A 30 -5.10 -13.44 16.72
N GLY A 31 -4.69 -14.63 17.18
CA GLY A 31 -4.03 -15.63 16.35
C GLY A 31 -2.52 -15.58 16.55
N GLU A 32 -1.78 -16.28 15.70
CA GLU A 32 -0.33 -16.39 15.78
C GLU A 32 0.32 -15.46 14.75
N PRO A 33 1.02 -14.38 15.19
CA PRO A 33 1.82 -13.56 14.30
C PRO A 33 2.98 -14.36 13.72
N GLN A 34 3.26 -14.19 12.43
CA GLN A 34 4.43 -14.80 11.80
C GLN A 34 5.41 -13.70 11.41
N PRO A 35 6.71 -13.80 11.77
CA PRO A 35 7.70 -12.76 11.45
C PRO A 35 7.74 -12.38 9.97
N GLU A 36 7.56 -13.35 9.07
CA GLU A 36 7.53 -13.11 7.62
C GLU A 36 6.36 -12.23 7.17
N ASP A 37 5.20 -12.32 7.85
CA ASP A 37 4.04 -11.46 7.60
C ASP A 37 4.30 -10.03 8.10
N LEU A 38 4.97 -9.89 9.25
CA LEU A 38 5.21 -8.60 9.92
C LEU A 38 6.34 -7.81 9.26
N THR A 39 7.41 -8.50 8.87
CA THR A 39 8.57 -7.94 8.17
C THR A 39 8.31 -7.73 6.67
N GLY A 40 7.18 -8.22 6.15
CA GLY A 40 6.81 -8.19 4.74
C GLY A 40 7.77 -8.92 3.80
N GLN A 41 8.59 -9.84 4.36
CA GLN A 41 9.35 -10.81 3.57
C GLN A 41 8.43 -11.71 2.76
N ARG A 42 7.31 -12.11 3.35
CA ARG A 42 6.24 -12.79 2.62
C ARG A 42 5.36 -11.74 1.93
N PRO A 43 5.18 -11.82 0.60
CA PRO A 43 4.30 -10.90 -0.09
C PRO A 43 2.87 -11.00 0.45
N SER A 44 2.22 -9.86 0.59
CA SER A 44 0.87 -9.76 1.09
C SER A 44 -0.02 -9.03 0.08
N VAL A 45 -1.20 -9.59 -0.19
CA VAL A 45 -2.12 -9.06 -1.18
C VAL A 45 -3.50 -8.89 -0.58
N ALA A 46 -4.04 -7.68 -0.66
CA ALA A 46 -5.42 -7.41 -0.33
C ALA A 46 -6.33 -7.90 -1.45
N ILE A 47 -7.39 -8.63 -1.12
CA ILE A 47 -8.49 -8.95 -2.03
C ILE A 47 -9.76 -8.35 -1.45
N VAL A 48 -10.33 -7.38 -2.14
CA VAL A 48 -11.52 -6.65 -1.67
C VAL A 48 -12.56 -6.50 -2.78
N GLY A 49 -13.81 -6.31 -2.38
CA GLY A 49 -14.87 -6.07 -3.33
C GLY A 49 -16.23 -5.87 -2.69
N THR A 50 -17.27 -5.93 -3.52
CA THR A 50 -18.65 -5.71 -3.11
C THR A 50 -19.16 -6.82 -2.18
N ARG A 51 -20.03 -6.45 -1.24
CA ARG A 51 -20.78 -7.41 -0.42
C ARG A 51 -21.77 -8.22 -1.25
N ARG A 52 -22.29 -7.61 -2.32
CA ARG A 52 -23.25 -8.23 -3.26
C ARG A 52 -22.53 -8.66 -4.53
N TYR A 53 -21.77 -9.75 -4.44
CA TYR A 53 -20.98 -10.26 -5.57
C TYR A 53 -21.85 -10.98 -6.61
N SER A 54 -21.26 -11.30 -7.77
CA SER A 54 -21.85 -12.19 -8.78
C SER A 54 -21.08 -13.52 -8.86
N ASP A 55 -21.60 -14.51 -9.58
CA ASP A 55 -20.89 -15.77 -9.81
C ASP A 55 -19.52 -15.58 -10.47
N TYR A 56 -19.41 -14.58 -11.36
CA TYR A 56 -18.13 -14.19 -11.96
C TYR A 56 -17.16 -13.66 -10.90
N GLY A 57 -17.63 -12.76 -10.01
CA GLY A 57 -16.82 -12.22 -8.92
C GLY A 57 -16.38 -13.32 -7.95
N LYS A 58 -17.29 -14.24 -7.60
CA LYS A 58 -16.97 -15.41 -6.78
C LYS A 58 -15.91 -16.27 -7.46
N TYR A 59 -16.12 -16.64 -8.72
CA TYR A 59 -15.19 -17.46 -9.49
C TYR A 59 -13.78 -16.86 -9.50
N TRP A 60 -13.64 -15.58 -9.85
CA TRP A 60 -12.33 -14.94 -9.92
C TRP A 60 -11.69 -14.69 -8.55
N THR A 61 -12.49 -14.40 -7.52
CA THR A 61 -11.96 -14.35 -6.15
C THR A 61 -11.33 -15.68 -5.79
N GLN A 62 -12.03 -16.79 -6.04
CA GLN A 62 -11.54 -18.12 -5.72
C GLN A 62 -10.27 -18.43 -6.53
N ARG A 63 -10.32 -18.21 -7.84
CA ARG A 63 -9.22 -18.48 -8.78
C ARG A 63 -7.93 -17.74 -8.38
N LEU A 64 -8.00 -16.41 -8.24
CA LEU A 64 -6.84 -15.58 -7.91
C LEU A 64 -6.33 -15.88 -6.51
N THR A 65 -7.22 -16.07 -5.54
CA THR A 65 -6.81 -16.46 -4.17
C THR A 65 -6.05 -17.77 -4.20
N THR A 66 -6.55 -18.81 -4.89
CA THR A 66 -5.85 -20.09 -5.02
C THR A 66 -4.49 -19.92 -5.69
N ALA A 67 -4.39 -19.11 -6.75
CA ALA A 67 -3.13 -18.88 -7.45
C ALA A 67 -2.09 -18.20 -6.54
N LEU A 68 -2.50 -17.18 -5.78
CA LEU A 68 -1.65 -16.45 -4.83
C LEU A 68 -1.19 -17.34 -3.67
N VAL A 69 -2.09 -18.12 -3.09
CA VAL A 69 -1.76 -19.05 -2.00
C VAL A 69 -0.72 -20.09 -2.43
N LYS A 70 -0.82 -20.60 -3.66
CA LYS A 70 0.17 -21.53 -4.22
C LYS A 70 1.58 -20.92 -4.35
N GLN A 71 1.68 -19.59 -4.41
CA GLN A 71 2.95 -18.86 -4.41
C GLN A 71 3.38 -18.41 -3.00
N GLY A 72 2.70 -18.87 -1.95
CA GLY A 72 3.01 -18.51 -0.57
C GLY A 72 2.62 -17.08 -0.19
N VAL A 73 1.73 -16.43 -0.95
CA VAL A 73 1.28 -15.07 -0.67
C VAL A 73 0.27 -15.05 0.47
N THR A 74 0.42 -14.13 1.42
CA THR A 74 -0.55 -13.90 2.49
C THR A 74 -1.74 -13.08 1.97
N ILE A 75 -2.94 -13.59 2.18
CA ILE A 75 -4.19 -12.94 1.75
C ILE A 75 -4.72 -12.02 2.83
N ILE A 76 -4.90 -10.74 2.51
CA ILE A 76 -5.45 -9.74 3.43
C ILE A 76 -6.86 -9.37 2.98
N SER A 77 -7.79 -9.29 3.93
CA SER A 77 -9.10 -8.72 3.66
C SER A 77 -9.79 -8.26 4.94
N GLY A 78 -11.05 -7.87 4.83
CA GLY A 78 -11.76 -7.16 5.87
C GLY A 78 -12.82 -7.90 6.65
N MET A 79 -12.97 -9.19 6.44
CA MET A 79 -14.03 -9.98 7.07
C MET A 79 -15.45 -9.47 6.76
N ALA A 80 -15.63 -8.60 5.76
CA ALA A 80 -16.96 -8.17 5.34
C ALA A 80 -17.70 -9.32 4.65
N GLU A 81 -19.01 -9.20 4.52
CA GLU A 81 -19.78 -10.07 3.64
C GLU A 81 -19.25 -10.00 2.19
N GLY A 82 -19.35 -11.11 1.46
CA GLY A 82 -19.10 -11.13 0.03
C GLY A 82 -17.67 -11.49 -0.34
N ILE A 83 -17.03 -10.67 -1.17
CA ILE A 83 -15.69 -10.95 -1.70
C ILE A 83 -14.67 -11.19 -0.58
N ASP A 84 -14.69 -10.38 0.48
CA ASP A 84 -13.80 -10.54 1.64
C ASP A 84 -13.93 -11.93 2.29
N THR A 85 -15.17 -12.38 2.58
CA THR A 85 -15.45 -13.74 3.10
C THR A 85 -14.91 -14.80 2.15
N ILE A 86 -15.18 -14.68 0.84
CA ILE A 86 -14.77 -15.70 -0.15
C ILE A 86 -13.24 -15.79 -0.25
N ALA A 87 -12.53 -14.65 -0.19
CA ALA A 87 -11.07 -14.62 -0.22
C ALA A 87 -10.49 -15.35 1.01
N HIS A 88 -10.97 -15.04 2.21
CA HIS A 88 -10.51 -15.73 3.43
C HIS A 88 -10.84 -17.23 3.42
N GLU A 89 -12.07 -17.61 3.06
CA GLU A 89 -12.49 -19.01 2.99
C GLU A 89 -11.66 -19.80 1.98
N THR A 90 -11.45 -19.24 0.79
CA THR A 90 -10.66 -19.90 -0.26
C THR A 90 -9.20 -20.02 0.15
N CYS A 91 -8.66 -19.00 0.81
CA CYS A 91 -7.29 -19.05 1.32
C CYS A 91 -7.13 -20.21 2.30
N LEU A 92 -8.02 -20.30 3.28
CA LEU A 92 -7.99 -21.34 4.31
C LEU A 92 -8.32 -22.75 3.80
N SER A 93 -9.08 -22.88 2.70
CA SER A 93 -9.37 -24.17 2.09
C SER A 93 -8.20 -24.73 1.26
N HIS A 94 -7.21 -23.90 0.97
CA HIS A 94 -5.97 -24.28 0.26
C HIS A 94 -4.75 -24.17 1.18
N ASP A 95 -4.96 -24.26 2.50
CA ASP A 95 -3.93 -24.19 3.55
C ASP A 95 -3.03 -22.94 3.46
N GLY A 96 -3.58 -21.86 2.92
CA GLY A 96 -2.91 -20.58 2.81
C GLY A 96 -3.01 -19.73 4.08
N ARG A 97 -2.14 -18.72 4.15
CA ARG A 97 -2.09 -17.74 5.24
C ARG A 97 -3.00 -16.56 4.97
N THR A 98 -3.81 -16.15 5.97
CA THR A 98 -4.68 -14.98 5.83
C THR A 98 -4.69 -14.06 7.05
N ILE A 99 -4.81 -12.76 6.80
CA ILE A 99 -4.93 -11.71 7.81
C ILE A 99 -6.25 -10.96 7.62
N ALA A 100 -7.11 -10.99 8.63
CA ALA A 100 -8.37 -10.26 8.63
C ALA A 100 -8.27 -8.99 9.47
N VAL A 101 -8.59 -7.84 8.88
CA VAL A 101 -8.56 -6.57 9.60
C VAL A 101 -9.98 -6.16 9.99
N PHE A 102 -10.23 -5.85 11.26
CA PHE A 102 -11.57 -5.68 11.84
C PHE A 102 -11.91 -4.21 12.11
N GLY A 103 -13.16 -3.82 11.78
CA GLY A 103 -13.75 -2.53 12.20
C GLY A 103 -14.38 -2.57 13.60
N THR A 104 -14.10 -3.62 14.36
CA THR A 104 -14.60 -3.93 15.70
C THR A 104 -13.42 -4.31 16.58
N GLY A 105 -13.63 -4.52 17.88
CA GLY A 105 -12.62 -5.19 18.70
C GLY A 105 -12.32 -6.59 18.13
N VAL A 106 -11.07 -7.05 18.21
CA VAL A 106 -10.64 -8.34 17.62
C VAL A 106 -11.48 -9.56 18.04
N ASN A 107 -12.15 -9.50 19.19
CA ASN A 107 -13.02 -10.55 19.71
C ASN A 107 -14.51 -10.40 19.36
N VAL A 108 -14.88 -9.35 18.62
CA VAL A 108 -16.27 -9.05 18.25
C VAL A 108 -16.48 -9.38 16.78
N VAL A 109 -17.10 -10.53 16.53
CA VAL A 109 -17.36 -11.01 15.16
C VAL A 109 -18.46 -10.20 14.49
N TYR A 110 -18.12 -9.53 13.39
CA TYR A 110 -19.09 -8.86 12.52
C TYR A 110 -18.68 -9.05 11.04
N PRO A 111 -19.60 -9.50 10.17
CA PRO A 111 -20.99 -9.88 10.45
C PRO A 111 -21.09 -11.22 11.21
N LYS A 112 -22.20 -11.43 11.94
CA LYS A 112 -22.35 -12.60 12.84
C LYS A 112 -22.29 -13.96 12.12
N PHE A 113 -22.68 -14.04 10.86
CA PHE A 113 -22.64 -15.31 10.12
C PHE A 113 -21.20 -15.80 9.84
N ASN A 114 -20.21 -14.90 9.89
CA ASN A 114 -18.78 -15.21 9.72
C ASN A 114 -18.14 -15.83 10.98
N GLN A 115 -18.92 -16.31 11.97
CA GLN A 115 -18.39 -16.91 13.21
C GLN A 115 -17.48 -18.13 12.96
N LYS A 116 -17.86 -19.02 12.04
CA LYS A 116 -17.03 -20.19 11.70
C LYS A 116 -15.71 -19.76 11.05
N LEU A 117 -15.78 -18.82 10.12
CA LEU A 117 -14.61 -18.25 9.47
C LEU A 117 -13.70 -17.54 10.48
N TYR A 118 -14.27 -16.78 11.41
CA TYR A 118 -13.52 -16.15 12.51
C TYR A 118 -12.74 -17.18 13.34
N ALA A 119 -13.39 -18.29 13.72
CA ALA A 119 -12.71 -19.34 14.48
C ALA A 119 -11.53 -19.94 13.69
N ALA A 120 -11.71 -20.18 12.39
CA ALA A 120 -10.67 -20.71 11.52
C ALA A 120 -9.50 -19.73 11.29
N ILE A 121 -9.78 -18.43 11.10
CA ILE A 121 -8.74 -17.39 10.99
C ILE A 121 -8.02 -17.22 12.33
N ARG A 122 -8.72 -17.31 13.47
CA ARG A 122 -8.07 -17.21 14.77
C ARG A 122 -7.07 -18.36 15.01
N GLU A 123 -7.33 -19.53 14.45
CA GLU A 123 -6.48 -20.71 14.61
C GLU A 123 -5.30 -20.74 13.63
N ARG A 124 -5.52 -20.36 12.37
CA ARG A 124 -4.53 -20.52 11.28
C ARG A 124 -4.06 -19.20 10.65
N GLY A 125 -4.72 -18.10 11.01
CA GLY A 125 -4.54 -16.75 10.47
C GLY A 125 -4.13 -15.74 11.54
N LEU A 126 -4.31 -14.46 11.20
CA LEU A 126 -4.15 -13.35 12.12
C LEU A 126 -5.36 -12.42 12.00
N ILE A 127 -5.83 -11.91 13.12
CA ILE A 127 -6.90 -10.91 13.17
C ILE A 127 -6.29 -9.65 13.74
N LEU A 128 -6.48 -8.52 13.05
CA LEU A 128 -5.95 -7.22 13.46
C LEU A 128 -7.09 -6.24 13.71
N SER A 129 -6.94 -5.37 14.70
CA SER A 129 -7.83 -4.23 14.89
C SER A 129 -7.11 -3.08 15.60
N GLU A 130 -7.40 -1.86 15.18
CA GLU A 130 -7.01 -0.67 15.93
C GLU A 130 -7.92 -0.43 17.15
N TYR A 131 -9.10 -1.06 17.19
CA TYR A 131 -10.08 -0.81 18.22
C TYR A 131 -9.86 -1.71 19.45
N PRO A 132 -10.04 -1.18 20.67
CA PRO A 132 -9.98 -1.97 21.89
C PRO A 132 -10.91 -3.19 21.87
N VAL A 133 -10.56 -4.18 22.67
CA VAL A 133 -11.40 -5.36 22.94
C VAL A 133 -12.82 -4.94 23.30
N ASN A 134 -13.80 -5.73 22.83
CA ASN A 134 -15.24 -5.49 22.99
C ASN A 134 -15.80 -4.27 22.25
N THR A 135 -15.02 -3.56 21.43
CA THR A 135 -15.56 -2.44 20.63
C THR A 135 -16.65 -2.96 19.67
N PRO A 136 -17.90 -2.46 19.75
CA PRO A 136 -18.99 -2.91 18.91
C PRO A 136 -18.85 -2.42 17.46
N PRO A 137 -19.61 -3.01 16.50
CA PRO A 137 -19.61 -2.55 15.12
C PRO A 137 -20.18 -1.13 15.01
N HIS A 138 -19.37 -0.21 14.49
CA HIS A 138 -19.78 1.15 14.17
C HIS A 138 -19.56 1.42 12.69
N SER A 139 -20.54 2.02 12.02
CA SER A 139 -20.53 2.22 10.55
C SER A 139 -19.30 2.97 10.06
N GLN A 140 -18.81 3.95 10.83
CA GLN A 140 -17.63 4.75 10.51
C GLN A 140 -16.31 3.97 10.64
N HIS A 141 -16.28 2.89 11.44
CA HIS A 141 -15.06 2.11 11.61
C HIS A 141 -14.71 1.29 10.37
N PHE A 142 -15.70 0.88 9.56
CA PHE A 142 -15.44 0.04 8.40
C PHE A 142 -14.66 0.79 7.30
N PRO A 143 -15.04 2.02 6.88
CA PRO A 143 -14.20 2.80 5.97
C PRO A 143 -12.85 3.17 6.58
N ALA A 144 -12.81 3.57 7.86
CA ALA A 144 -11.58 3.96 8.53
C ALA A 144 -10.54 2.83 8.53
N ARG A 145 -11.00 1.59 8.78
CA ARG A 145 -10.13 0.42 8.85
C ARG A 145 -9.55 0.00 7.49
N ASN A 146 -10.17 0.37 6.36
CA ASN A 146 -9.64 0.05 5.03
C ASN A 146 -8.23 0.59 4.80
N ARG A 147 -7.85 1.67 5.51
CA ARG A 147 -6.48 2.18 5.48
C ARG A 147 -5.46 1.16 5.96
N ILE A 148 -5.80 0.36 6.97
CA ILE A 148 -4.91 -0.68 7.47
C ILE A 148 -4.78 -1.78 6.42
N VAL A 149 -5.90 -2.23 5.83
CA VAL A 149 -5.89 -3.22 4.73
C VAL A 149 -4.98 -2.78 3.58
N ALA A 150 -5.15 -1.55 3.12
CA ALA A 150 -4.29 -0.99 2.06
C ALA A 150 -2.83 -0.91 2.50
N ALA A 151 -2.57 -0.43 3.72
CA ALA A 151 -1.22 -0.23 4.23
C ALA A 151 -0.42 -1.53 4.39
N ILE A 152 -1.02 -2.59 4.95
CA ILE A 152 -0.33 -3.88 5.16
C ILE A 152 -0.22 -4.74 3.90
N SER A 153 -0.72 -4.27 2.76
CA SER A 153 -0.69 -5.00 1.50
C SER A 153 0.33 -4.42 0.55
N ARG A 154 1.07 -5.27 -0.16
CA ARG A 154 1.93 -4.85 -1.28
C ARG A 154 1.14 -4.52 -2.53
N ALA A 155 0.07 -5.27 -2.77
CA ALA A 155 -0.88 -5.02 -3.83
C ALA A 155 -2.32 -5.20 -3.34
N THR A 156 -3.26 -4.51 -3.98
CA THR A 156 -4.70 -4.61 -3.71
C THR A 156 -5.45 -4.98 -4.98
N ILE A 157 -6.21 -6.06 -4.93
CA ILE A 157 -7.04 -6.56 -6.03
C ILE A 157 -8.51 -6.21 -5.75
N ILE A 158 -9.10 -5.45 -6.66
CA ILE A 158 -10.52 -5.10 -6.67
C ILE A 158 -11.26 -6.06 -7.59
N ILE A 159 -12.04 -6.98 -7.01
CA ILE A 159 -12.77 -8.00 -7.78
C ILE A 159 -14.01 -7.41 -8.45
N GLU A 160 -14.88 -6.78 -7.66
CA GLU A 160 -16.12 -6.16 -8.13
C GLU A 160 -16.44 -4.95 -7.26
N ALA A 161 -16.69 -3.80 -7.89
CA ALA A 161 -17.02 -2.57 -7.19
C ALA A 161 -18.01 -1.73 -8.02
N PRO A 162 -19.24 -1.49 -7.54
CA PRO A 162 -20.07 -0.41 -8.08
C PRO A 162 -19.45 0.96 -7.74
N GLU A 163 -19.90 2.04 -8.39
CA GLU A 163 -19.36 3.41 -8.22
C GLU A 163 -19.31 3.91 -6.77
N ARG A 164 -20.23 3.44 -5.92
CA ARG A 164 -20.30 3.77 -4.49
C ARG A 164 -19.93 2.57 -3.62
N SER A 165 -18.78 1.96 -3.88
CA SER A 165 -18.27 0.82 -3.12
C SER A 165 -17.18 1.23 -2.14
N GLY A 166 -17.20 0.67 -0.93
CA GLY A 166 -16.11 0.81 0.03
C GLY A 166 -14.78 0.22 -0.47
N ALA A 167 -14.81 -0.72 -1.41
CA ALA A 167 -13.60 -1.26 -2.05
C ALA A 167 -12.84 -0.18 -2.85
N LEU A 168 -13.53 0.83 -3.40
CA LEU A 168 -12.89 1.94 -4.11
C LEU A 168 -12.14 2.87 -3.15
N ILE A 169 -12.57 2.95 -1.88
CA ILE A 169 -11.83 3.67 -0.83
C ILE A 169 -10.50 2.95 -0.59
N THR A 170 -10.51 1.62 -0.48
CA THR A 170 -9.28 0.83 -0.32
C THR A 170 -8.35 1.00 -1.52
N ALA A 171 -8.88 0.98 -2.75
CA ALA A 171 -8.09 1.21 -3.97
C ALA A 171 -7.40 2.59 -3.96
N ARG A 172 -8.16 3.65 -3.62
CA ARG A 172 -7.58 5.00 -3.50
C ARG A 172 -6.48 5.04 -2.45
N LEU A 173 -6.73 4.52 -1.25
CA LEU A 173 -5.74 4.49 -0.17
C LEU A 173 -4.49 3.68 -0.55
N ALA A 174 -4.65 2.57 -1.29
CA ALA A 174 -3.53 1.79 -1.78
C ALA A 174 -2.65 2.62 -2.72
N ASN A 175 -3.24 3.30 -3.71
CA ASN A 175 -2.50 4.22 -4.59
C ASN A 175 -1.82 5.36 -3.81
N ASP A 176 -2.53 5.98 -2.85
CA ASP A 176 -1.98 7.05 -2.01
C ASP A 176 -0.77 6.57 -1.18
N TYR A 177 -0.70 5.27 -0.89
CA TYR A 177 0.39 4.64 -0.12
C TYR A 177 1.47 4.03 -1.03
N GLY A 178 1.43 4.28 -2.34
CA GLY A 178 2.36 3.70 -3.29
C GLY A 178 2.26 2.17 -3.38
N ARG A 179 1.06 1.61 -3.13
CA ARG A 179 0.78 0.19 -3.28
C ARG A 179 0.10 -0.05 -4.61
N GLU A 180 0.42 -1.19 -5.20
CA GLU A 180 -0.08 -1.54 -6.52
C GLU A 180 -1.55 -1.91 -6.46
N VAL A 181 -2.34 -1.42 -7.42
CA VAL A 181 -3.77 -1.69 -7.47
C VAL A 181 -4.09 -2.42 -8.76
N PHE A 182 -4.82 -3.53 -8.63
CA PHE A 182 -5.33 -4.31 -9.74
C PHE A 182 -6.84 -4.33 -9.71
N ALA A 183 -7.46 -4.39 -10.88
CA ALA A 183 -8.91 -4.56 -10.98
C ALA A 183 -9.28 -5.58 -12.06
N ILE A 184 -10.36 -6.32 -11.80
CA ILE A 184 -10.91 -7.25 -12.79
C ILE A 184 -11.85 -6.49 -13.73
N PRO A 185 -11.60 -6.52 -15.06
CA PRO A 185 -12.47 -5.89 -16.03
C PRO A 185 -13.76 -6.68 -16.18
N ARG A 186 -14.86 -5.99 -16.49
CA ARG A 186 -16.11 -6.68 -16.81
C ARG A 186 -17.01 -5.83 -17.70
N ASP A 187 -18.02 -6.48 -18.26
CA ASP A 187 -19.10 -5.92 -19.04
C ASP A 187 -19.60 -4.55 -18.52
N LEU A 188 -19.64 -3.58 -19.43
CA LEU A 188 -20.05 -2.19 -19.19
C LEU A 188 -21.51 -2.07 -18.77
N GLU A 189 -22.36 -3.03 -19.17
CA GLU A 189 -23.77 -3.05 -18.81
C GLU A 189 -24.01 -3.51 -17.36
N LYS A 190 -22.99 -4.04 -16.68
CA LYS A 190 -23.12 -4.54 -15.30
C LYS A 190 -22.79 -3.43 -14.30
N PRO A 191 -23.76 -2.96 -13.48
CA PRO A 191 -23.52 -1.88 -12.52
C PRO A 191 -22.49 -2.21 -11.43
N LYS A 192 -22.25 -3.50 -11.16
CA LYS A 192 -21.25 -3.96 -10.18
C LYS A 192 -19.80 -3.79 -10.66
N SER A 193 -19.61 -3.42 -11.92
CA SER A 193 -18.31 -3.39 -12.60
C SER A 193 -17.85 -1.99 -12.96
N SER A 194 -18.74 -1.00 -12.86
CA SER A 194 -18.44 0.39 -13.23
C SER A 194 -17.26 0.98 -12.45
N GLY A 195 -17.13 0.67 -11.15
CA GLY A 195 -16.00 1.12 -10.34
C GLY A 195 -14.68 0.47 -10.75
N CYS A 196 -14.64 -0.84 -11.00
CA CYS A 196 -13.44 -1.52 -11.48
C CYS A 196 -12.98 -0.96 -12.84
N ASN A 197 -13.92 -0.86 -13.78
CA ASN A 197 -13.62 -0.33 -15.11
C ASN A 197 -13.16 1.13 -15.06
N ARG A 198 -13.75 1.94 -14.17
CA ARG A 198 -13.32 3.32 -13.93
C ARG A 198 -11.90 3.39 -13.41
N LEU A 199 -11.54 2.58 -12.40
CA LEU A 199 -10.18 2.53 -11.87
C LEU A 199 -9.16 2.21 -12.98
N ILE A 200 -9.48 1.26 -13.86
CA ILE A 200 -8.63 0.90 -14.99
C ILE A 200 -8.52 2.06 -15.98
N ALA A 201 -9.66 2.67 -16.35
CA ALA A 201 -9.70 3.79 -17.29
C ALA A 201 -8.93 5.02 -16.80
N ASP A 202 -8.94 5.27 -15.49
CA ASP A 202 -8.28 6.41 -14.87
C ASP A 202 -6.77 6.15 -14.62
N GLY A 203 -6.25 4.97 -15.01
CA GLY A 203 -4.87 4.55 -14.72
C GLY A 203 -4.60 4.26 -13.23
N ALA A 204 -5.66 4.24 -12.41
CA ALA A 204 -5.60 4.01 -10.98
C ALA A 204 -5.60 2.52 -10.60
N ALA A 205 -5.80 1.62 -11.57
CA ALA A 205 -5.61 0.19 -11.39
C ALA A 205 -5.09 -0.46 -12.68
N GLN A 206 -4.17 -1.40 -12.52
CA GLN A 206 -3.72 -2.25 -13.60
C GLN A 206 -4.76 -3.34 -13.91
N LEU A 207 -4.87 -3.66 -15.19
CA LEU A 207 -5.76 -4.70 -15.69
C LEU A 207 -5.18 -6.10 -15.41
N ILE A 208 -5.98 -7.00 -14.84
CA ILE A 208 -5.62 -8.42 -14.78
C ILE A 208 -6.06 -9.11 -16.07
N LEU A 209 -5.11 -9.40 -16.96
CA LEU A 209 -5.34 -10.17 -18.19
C LEU A 209 -5.50 -11.67 -17.90
N GLN A 210 -4.67 -12.19 -17.01
CA GLN A 210 -4.66 -13.58 -16.56
C GLN A 210 -3.96 -13.67 -15.20
N GLU A 211 -4.13 -14.81 -14.51
CA GLU A 211 -3.53 -15.04 -13.19
C GLU A 211 -2.00 -14.95 -13.24
N GLN A 212 -1.37 -15.50 -14.28
CA GLN A 212 0.08 -15.48 -14.42
C GLN A 212 0.65 -14.07 -14.52
N HIS A 213 -0.06 -13.15 -15.20
CA HIS A 213 0.36 -11.75 -15.30
C HIS A 213 0.46 -11.08 -13.93
N LEU A 214 -0.52 -11.35 -13.06
CA LEU A 214 -0.48 -10.87 -11.68
C LEU A 214 0.68 -11.49 -10.91
N LEU A 215 0.91 -12.80 -11.03
CA LEU A 215 1.98 -13.49 -10.31
C LEU A 215 3.37 -13.00 -10.75
N ASP A 216 3.60 -12.86 -12.05
CA ASP A 216 4.84 -12.36 -12.61
C ASP A 216 5.11 -10.95 -12.08
N PHE A 217 4.12 -10.06 -12.09
CA PHE A 217 4.25 -8.73 -11.54
C PHE A 217 4.57 -8.75 -10.03
N LEU A 218 3.88 -9.56 -9.24
CA LEU A 218 4.16 -9.64 -7.79
C LEU A 218 5.57 -10.16 -7.51
N SER A 219 6.13 -10.99 -8.39
CA SER A 219 7.51 -11.49 -8.27
C SER A 219 8.58 -10.44 -8.58
N THR A 220 8.24 -9.38 -9.32
CA THR A 220 9.17 -8.27 -9.61
C THR A 220 9.16 -7.19 -8.53
N LEU A 221 8.19 -7.21 -7.61
CA LEU A 221 8.13 -6.25 -6.53
C LEU A 221 9.34 -6.43 -5.59
N PRO A 222 10.14 -5.38 -5.35
CA PRO A 222 11.34 -5.48 -4.51
C PRO A 222 10.97 -5.96 -3.12
N GLY A 223 11.74 -6.85 -2.49
CA GLY A 223 11.53 -7.29 -1.10
C GLY A 223 11.53 -6.12 -0.11
N LEU A 224 10.99 -6.30 1.11
CA LEU A 224 11.21 -5.33 2.18
C LEU A 224 12.61 -5.58 2.72
N ASP A 225 13.58 -4.80 2.26
CA ASP A 225 14.95 -4.86 2.76
C ASP A 225 15.00 -4.33 4.19
N HIS A 226 14.90 -5.24 5.16
CA HIS A 226 15.16 -4.93 6.56
C HIS A 226 16.67 -4.96 6.86
N GLN A 227 17.41 -3.94 6.43
CA GLN A 227 18.65 -3.44 7.08
C GLN A 227 18.85 -1.97 6.66
N ARG A 228 18.79 -0.95 7.53
CA ARG A 228 19.83 -0.63 8.52
C ARG A 228 19.33 0.37 9.58
N VAL A 229 18.97 -0.14 10.76
CA VAL A 229 19.33 0.52 12.03
C VAL A 229 20.00 -0.55 12.88
N THR A 230 21.32 -0.69 12.71
CA THR A 230 22.23 -1.16 13.75
C THR A 230 23.65 -0.82 13.29
N THR A 231 24.25 0.08 14.04
CA THR A 231 25.66 0.38 14.09
C THR A 231 26.48 -0.90 14.28
N THR A 232 27.06 -1.44 13.22
CA THR A 232 28.47 -1.90 13.24
C THR A 232 29.00 -2.02 11.82
N SER A 233 30.11 -1.34 11.61
CA SER A 233 30.96 -1.34 10.43
C SER A 233 31.27 -2.74 9.88
N LYS A 234 30.92 -3.01 8.62
CA LYS A 234 31.87 -3.14 7.48
C LYS A 234 31.14 -3.74 6.27
N SER A 235 31.08 -2.94 5.19
CA SER A 235 31.02 -3.33 3.76
C SER A 235 30.07 -4.48 3.40
N GLN A 236 28.95 -4.25 2.70
CA GLN A 236 28.92 -3.73 1.33
C GLN A 236 27.69 -2.84 1.11
N THR A 237 27.86 -1.82 0.28
CA THR A 237 26.90 -0.76 0.01
C THR A 237 26.67 -0.73 -1.50
N GLU A 238 25.50 -1.14 -1.97
CA GLU A 238 24.97 -0.63 -3.24
C GLU A 238 24.18 0.63 -2.88
N ALA A 239 24.86 1.78 -3.03
CA ALA A 239 24.32 3.08 -2.74
C ALA A 239 23.36 3.51 -3.85
N PHE A 240 22.23 4.11 -3.50
CA PHE A 240 21.60 5.11 -4.36
C PHE A 240 22.68 6.11 -4.75
N GLN A 241 23.10 6.09 -6.02
CA GLN A 241 24.13 6.98 -6.51
C GLN A 241 23.57 8.41 -6.47
N TYR A 242 23.99 9.17 -5.47
CA TYR A 242 24.05 10.62 -5.60
C TYR A 242 24.77 10.90 -6.92
N ARG A 243 24.07 11.48 -7.90
CA ARG A 243 24.76 11.98 -9.09
C ARG A 243 25.78 13.02 -8.61
N GLU A 244 27.05 12.69 -8.70
CA GLU A 244 28.14 13.63 -8.42
C GLU A 244 28.00 14.80 -9.39
N ILE A 245 28.00 16.03 -8.85
CA ILE A 245 27.95 17.23 -9.67
C ILE A 245 29.17 17.20 -10.58
N PRO A 246 28.99 17.24 -11.92
CA PRO A 246 30.09 17.15 -12.86
C PRO A 246 31.15 18.22 -12.57
N ALA A 247 32.42 17.83 -12.58
CA ALA A 247 33.52 18.75 -12.26
C ALA A 247 33.67 19.88 -13.30
N ASP A 248 33.12 19.68 -14.49
CA ASP A 248 33.06 20.62 -15.61
C ASP A 248 31.82 21.53 -15.59
N LEU A 249 30.90 21.34 -14.63
CA LEU A 249 29.74 22.21 -14.49
C LEU A 249 30.18 23.65 -14.18
N GLN A 250 29.68 24.60 -14.96
CA GLN A 250 30.02 26.01 -14.81
C GLN A 250 29.73 26.49 -13.37
N LYS A 251 30.64 27.31 -12.81
CA LYS A 251 30.55 27.78 -11.41
C LYS A 251 29.17 28.33 -11.00
N PRO A 252 28.46 29.13 -11.84
CA PRO A 252 27.12 29.62 -11.49
C PRO A 252 26.08 28.49 -11.36
N LEU A 253 26.09 27.53 -12.28
CA LEU A 253 25.17 26.38 -12.26
C LEU A 253 25.43 25.48 -11.05
N ARG A 254 26.70 25.26 -10.73
CA ARG A 254 27.10 24.48 -9.55
C ARG A 254 26.62 25.13 -8.25
N HIS A 255 26.80 26.44 -8.14
CA HIS A 255 26.38 27.18 -6.95
C HIS A 255 24.85 27.12 -6.74
N VAL A 256 24.07 27.24 -7.82
CA VAL A 256 22.61 27.10 -7.77
C VAL A 256 22.19 25.66 -7.43
N LEU A 257 22.81 24.65 -8.06
CA LEU A 257 22.51 23.24 -7.79
C LEU A 257 22.85 22.81 -6.36
N GLU A 258 23.92 23.36 -5.78
CA GLU A 258 24.29 23.14 -4.37
C GLU A 258 23.31 23.81 -3.39
N ALA A 259 22.65 24.90 -3.80
CA ALA A 259 21.67 25.61 -2.99
C ALA A 259 20.25 25.00 -3.02
N ILE A 260 19.96 24.12 -3.98
CA ILE A 260 18.67 23.42 -4.12
C ILE A 260 18.68 22.13 -3.29
N PRO A 261 17.87 22.04 -2.22
CA PRO A 261 17.74 20.82 -1.46
C PRO A 261 16.95 19.75 -2.25
N TYR A 262 16.98 18.51 -1.77
CA TYR A 262 16.13 17.43 -2.27
C TYR A 262 14.64 17.62 -1.93
N GLU A 263 14.27 18.68 -1.20
CA GLU A 263 12.89 19.10 -0.93
C GLU A 263 12.48 20.32 -1.80
N PRO A 264 11.19 20.50 -2.12
CA PRO A 264 10.71 21.62 -2.94
C PRO A 264 10.99 23.03 -2.39
N ILE A 265 11.81 23.80 -3.08
CA ILE A 265 12.16 25.19 -2.72
C ILE A 265 11.58 26.21 -3.71
N SER A 266 11.19 27.40 -3.25
CA SER A 266 10.71 28.47 -4.15
C SER A 266 11.85 29.30 -4.76
N VAL A 267 11.59 29.95 -5.90
CA VAL A 267 12.57 30.85 -6.55
C VAL A 267 12.99 31.98 -5.62
N ASP A 268 12.04 32.62 -4.92
CA ASP A 268 12.34 33.71 -3.98
C ASP A 268 13.24 33.24 -2.82
N GLN A 269 13.04 32.01 -2.34
CA GLN A 269 13.90 31.42 -1.30
C GLN A 269 15.28 31.10 -1.83
N LEU A 270 15.40 30.64 -3.08
CA LEU A 270 16.69 30.42 -3.73
C LEU A 270 17.46 31.73 -3.93
N ALA A 271 16.79 32.79 -4.38
CA ALA A 271 17.40 34.11 -4.59
C ALA A 271 18.04 34.68 -3.32
N THR A 272 17.54 34.33 -2.13
CA THR A 272 18.17 34.74 -0.85
C THR A 272 19.39 33.90 -0.45
N ARG A 273 19.64 32.77 -1.11
CA ARG A 273 20.73 31.82 -0.78
C ARG A 273 21.89 31.85 -1.76
N VAL A 274 21.66 32.35 -2.98
CA VAL A 274 22.69 32.52 -3.99
C VAL A 274 22.96 34.00 -4.22
N ASP A 275 24.23 34.36 -4.37
CA ASP A 275 24.63 35.73 -4.68
C ASP A 275 24.64 35.93 -6.21
N LEU A 276 23.44 35.90 -6.81
CA LEU A 276 23.21 36.02 -8.25
C LEU A 276 22.06 37.01 -8.52
N THR A 277 22.07 37.67 -9.67
CA THR A 277 20.91 38.46 -10.11
C THR A 277 19.74 37.53 -10.48
N ASP A 278 18.50 38.04 -10.39
CA ASP A 278 17.30 37.26 -10.75
C ASP A 278 17.38 36.65 -12.17
N GLY A 279 17.96 37.41 -13.11
CA GLY A 279 18.16 36.95 -14.48
C GLY A 279 19.15 35.79 -14.59
N GLU A 280 20.24 35.82 -13.81
CA GLU A 280 21.24 34.75 -13.77
C GLU A 280 20.71 33.50 -13.06
N LEU A 281 19.94 33.66 -11.99
CA LEU A 281 19.30 32.55 -11.27
C LEU A 281 18.29 31.83 -12.16
N LEU A 282 17.40 32.57 -12.84
CA LEU A 282 16.42 31.96 -13.75
C LEU A 282 17.09 31.25 -14.92
N ALA A 283 18.13 31.85 -15.51
CA ALA A 283 18.90 31.20 -16.58
C ALA A 283 19.59 29.92 -16.10
N ALA A 284 20.10 29.90 -14.87
CA ALA A 284 20.72 28.73 -14.27
C ALA A 284 19.71 27.61 -13.97
N LEU A 285 18.54 27.95 -13.43
CA LEU A 285 17.46 26.99 -13.17
C LEU A 285 16.98 26.32 -14.46
N SER A 286 16.74 27.10 -15.53
CA SER A 286 16.33 26.53 -16.82
C SER A 286 17.40 25.62 -17.43
N GLN A 287 18.69 25.94 -17.29
CA GLN A 287 19.77 25.08 -17.77
C GLN A 287 19.88 23.79 -16.95
N LEU A 288 19.74 23.86 -15.63
CA LEU A 288 19.77 22.68 -14.76
C LEU A 288 18.56 21.76 -14.98
N GLU A 289 17.39 22.33 -15.28
CA GLU A 289 16.20 21.57 -15.66
C GLU A 289 16.39 20.86 -17.00
N LEU A 290 16.93 21.55 -18.02
CA LEU A 290 17.28 20.94 -19.32
C LEU A 290 18.33 19.82 -19.20
N MET A 291 19.17 19.86 -18.16
CA MET A 291 20.18 18.85 -17.89
C MET A 291 19.67 17.74 -16.93
N ASP A 292 18.38 17.70 -16.61
CA ASP A 292 17.72 16.74 -15.72
C ASP A 292 18.33 16.69 -14.30
N TRP A 293 18.85 17.81 -13.80
CA TRP A 293 19.35 17.91 -12.41
C TRP A 293 18.28 18.36 -11.44
N ILE A 294 17.27 19.09 -11.93
CA ILE A 294 16.16 19.62 -11.14
C ILE A 294 14.86 19.51 -11.94
N VAL A 295 13.73 19.49 -11.25
CA VAL A 295 12.39 19.50 -11.84
C VAL A 295 11.59 20.70 -11.33
N GLN A 296 10.86 21.36 -12.23
CA GLN A 296 9.89 22.38 -11.88
C GLN A 296 8.56 21.75 -11.48
N LEU A 297 8.01 22.15 -10.33
CA LEU A 297 6.75 21.64 -9.81
C LEU A 297 5.54 22.46 -10.29
N PRO A 298 4.31 21.87 -10.28
CA PRO A 298 3.09 22.56 -10.66
C PRO A 298 2.91 23.87 -9.87
N GLY A 299 2.67 24.98 -10.57
CA GLY A 299 2.59 26.32 -9.98
C GLY A 299 3.75 27.26 -10.35
N GLY A 300 4.72 26.80 -11.14
CA GLY A 300 5.65 27.66 -11.90
C GLY A 300 6.79 28.33 -11.12
N MET A 301 6.82 28.23 -9.78
CA MET A 301 7.78 28.96 -8.94
C MET A 301 8.49 28.10 -7.89
N ARG A 302 8.48 26.76 -8.05
CA ARG A 302 9.14 25.82 -7.12
C ARG A 302 9.94 24.76 -7.87
N TYR A 303 11.13 24.45 -7.36
CA TYR A 303 12.08 23.51 -7.94
C TYR A 303 12.52 22.48 -6.91
N GLN A 304 12.84 21.28 -7.35
CA GLN A 304 13.36 20.17 -6.54
C GLN A 304 14.47 19.44 -7.29
N ARG A 305 15.48 18.94 -6.58
CA ARG A 305 16.58 18.17 -7.17
C ARG A 305 16.14 16.75 -7.57
N CYS A 306 16.56 16.31 -8.75
CA CYS A 306 16.36 14.95 -9.26
C CYS A 306 17.37 13.95 -8.68
#